data_AF-A0A7W1FPZ1-F1
#
_entry.id   AF-A0A7W1FPZ1-F1
#
_cell.length_a   1.000
_cell.length_b   1.000
_cell.length_c   1.000
_cell.angle_alpha   90.00
_cell.angle_beta   90.00
_cell.angle_gamma   90.00
#
_symmetry.space_group_name_H-M   'P 1'
#
loop_
_entity.id
_entity.type
_entity.pdbx_description
1 polymer ?
#
loop_
_entity_poly.entity_id
_entity_poly.type
_entity_poly.pdbx_seq_one_letter_code
_entity_poly.pdbx_strand_id
1 'polypeptide(L)'
;MDLLMVRDRSTGRFVYTERLERRSGETSWEYVRRSVRREARIRTRFDGDATEVIVGWDVDSVEEFLRAHPEYRMDGDSEGASRMRGHEGRLDGDAVDK
;
A
#
# COMPACT_ATOMS: atom_id res chain seq x y z
N MET A 1 12.88 12.93 3.47
CA MET A 1 11.58 13.63 3.26
C MET A 1 10.50 12.69 3.75
N ASP A 2 9.39 13.16 4.32
CA ASP A 2 8.39 12.24 4.86
C ASP A 2 7.12 12.20 4.01
N LEU A 3 6.40 11.08 4.06
CA LEU A 3 5.19 10.83 3.28
C LEU A 3 4.02 10.50 4.20
N LEU A 4 2.95 11.29 4.14
CA LEU A 4 1.68 11.01 4.80
C LEU A 4 0.76 10.30 3.82
N MET A 5 0.21 9.17 4.24
CA MET A 5 -0.57 8.27 3.39
C MET A 5 -1.88 7.89 4.06
N VAL A 6 -2.92 7.63 3.27
CA VAL A 6 -4.14 6.98 3.74
C VAL A 6 -4.37 5.74 2.91
N ARG A 7 -4.50 4.61 3.60
CA ARG A 7 -4.78 3.30 3.03
C ARG A 7 -6.20 2.89 3.37
N ASP A 8 -6.94 2.42 2.37
CA ASP A 8 -8.18 1.69 2.58
C ASP A 8 -7.83 0.23 2.86
N ARG A 9 -8.08 -0.25 4.09
CA ARG A 9 -7.72 -1.61 4.53
C ARG A 9 -8.55 -2.68 3.83
N SER A 10 -9.76 -2.36 3.39
CA SER A 10 -10.66 -3.29 2.70
C SER A 10 -10.14 -3.68 1.31
N THR A 11 -9.52 -2.73 0.61
CA THR A 11 -8.99 -2.92 -0.75
C THR A 11 -7.46 -2.96 -0.80
N GLY A 12 -6.78 -2.59 0.28
CA GLY A 12 -5.33 -2.39 0.35
C GLY A 12 -4.82 -1.18 -0.42
N ARG A 13 -5.70 -0.36 -1.00
CA ARG A 13 -5.32 0.76 -1.88
C ARG A 13 -4.96 2.01 -1.08
N PHE A 14 -3.96 2.73 -1.55
CA PHE A 14 -3.64 4.07 -1.06
C PHE A 14 -4.55 5.09 -1.75
N VAL A 15 -5.45 5.70 -0.99
CA VAL A 15 -6.46 6.64 -1.49
C VAL A 15 -6.02 8.10 -1.37
N TYR A 16 -4.95 8.35 -0.62
CA TYR A 16 -4.37 9.68 -0.45
C TYR A 16 -2.88 9.58 -0.14
N THR A 17 -2.11 10.51 -0.70
CA THR A 17 -0.68 10.69 -0.41
C THR A 17 -0.37 12.18 -0.35
N GLU A 18 0.49 12.57 0.58
CA GLU A 18 0.97 13.94 0.72
C GLU A 18 2.43 13.93 1.18
N ARG A 19 3.28 14.70 0.49
CA ARG A 19 4.67 14.89 0.88
C ARG A 19 4.78 15.94 1.97
N LEU A 20 5.52 15.62 3.02
CA LEU A 20 5.82 16.49 4.14
C LEU A 20 7.29 16.91 4.08
N GLU A 21 7.56 17.91 3.26
CA GLU A 21 8.90 18.50 3.11
C GLU A 21 9.23 19.43 4.29
N ARG A 22 10.50 19.46 4.68
CA ARG A 22 11.00 20.47 5.64
C ARG A 22 11.08 21.83 4.95
N ARG A 23 10.61 22.86 5.64
CA ARG A 23 10.71 24.23 5.13
C ARG A 23 12.08 24.82 5.47
N SER A 24 12.57 25.74 4.64
CA SER A 24 13.81 26.45 4.93
C SER A 24 13.72 27.20 6.26
N GLY A 25 14.70 27.00 7.14
CA GLY A 25 14.72 27.59 8.49
C GLY A 25 13.77 26.95 9.51
N GLU A 26 13.02 25.89 9.15
CA GLU A 26 12.13 25.18 10.07
C GLU A 26 12.95 24.33 11.05
N THR A 27 12.74 24.53 12.35
CA THR A 27 13.33 23.66 13.37
C THR A 27 12.69 22.27 13.35
N SER A 28 13.40 21.26 13.85
CA SER A 28 12.85 19.90 13.95
C SER A 28 11.54 19.85 14.76
N TRP A 29 11.40 20.67 15.80
CA TRP A 29 10.17 20.71 16.60
C TRP A 29 9.00 21.39 15.89
N GLU A 30 9.27 22.45 15.11
CA GLU A 30 8.24 23.07 14.27
C GLU A 30 7.72 22.12 13.21
N TYR A 31 8.65 21.39 12.58
CA TYR A 31 8.33 20.33 11.63
C TYR A 31 7.41 19.27 12.26
N VAL A 32 7.82 18.68 13.40
CA VAL A 32 7.03 17.66 14.11
C VAL A 32 5.62 18.17 14.45
N ARG A 33 5.50 19.38 15.01
CA ARG A 33 4.18 19.94 15.33
C ARG A 33 3.30 20.16 14.10
N ARG A 34 3.89 20.56 12.98
CA ARG A 34 3.15 20.75 11.72
C ARG A 34 2.68 19.41 11.15
N SER A 35 3.55 18.41 11.13
CA SER A 35 3.25 17.07 10.64
C SER A 35 2.15 16.41 11.47
N VAL A 36 2.23 16.46 12.81
CA VAL A 36 1.18 15.92 13.70
C VAL A 36 -0.16 16.64 13.51
N ARG A 37 -0.17 17.98 13.39
CA ARG A 37 -1.42 18.71 13.08
C ARG A 37 -1.96 18.38 11.69
N ARG A 38 -1.10 18.02 10.73
CA ARG A 38 -1.54 17.62 9.40
C ARG A 38 -2.14 16.21 9.43
N GLU A 39 -1.47 15.26 10.07
CA GLU A 39 -1.95 13.91 10.32
C GLU A 39 -3.33 13.93 11.00
N ALA A 40 -3.50 14.71 12.08
CA ALA A 40 -4.78 14.84 12.77
C ALA A 40 -5.92 15.31 11.84
N ARG A 41 -5.64 16.30 10.97
CA ARG A 41 -6.62 16.79 9.98
C ARG A 41 -6.95 15.72 8.93
N ILE A 42 -5.98 14.93 8.53
CA ILE A 42 -6.20 13.82 7.59
C ILE A 42 -7.02 12.72 8.27
N ARG A 43 -6.70 12.35 9.51
CA ARG A 43 -7.49 11.37 10.28
C ARG A 43 -8.96 11.79 10.39
N THR A 44 -9.25 13.03 10.76
CA THR A 44 -10.63 13.54 10.80
C THR A 44 -11.31 13.56 9.42
N ARG A 45 -10.57 13.78 8.34
CA ARG A 45 -11.12 13.79 6.98
C ARG A 45 -11.46 12.38 6.46
N PHE A 46 -10.69 11.39 6.87
CA PHE A 46 -10.82 9.99 6.45
C PHE A 46 -11.28 9.12 7.63
N ASP A 47 -12.32 9.55 8.36
CA ASP A 47 -12.86 8.88 9.54
C ASP A 47 -13.70 7.63 9.20
N GLY A 48 -13.35 6.90 8.13
CA GLY A 48 -14.00 5.65 7.76
C GLY A 48 -13.49 4.47 8.57
N ASP A 49 -14.35 3.50 8.88
CA ASP A 49 -13.99 2.30 9.65
C ASP A 49 -12.85 1.47 9.00
N ALA A 50 -12.74 1.55 7.67
CA ALA A 50 -11.74 0.82 6.90
C ALA A 50 -10.47 1.62 6.60
N THR A 51 -10.37 2.90 6.96
CA THR A 51 -9.22 3.74 6.59
C THR A 51 -8.13 3.76 7.65
N GLU A 52 -6.88 3.69 7.21
CA GLU A 52 -5.67 3.70 8.03
C GLU A 52 -4.77 4.86 7.59
N VAL A 53 -4.38 5.73 8.53
CA VAL A 53 -3.45 6.83 8.28
C VAL A 53 -2.04 6.40 8.66
N ILE A 54 -1.10 6.50 7.72
CA ILE A 54 0.26 6.00 7.84
C ILE A 54 1.23 7.16 7.57
N VAL A 55 2.30 7.24 8.38
CA VAL A 55 3.41 8.16 8.14
C VAL A 55 4.64 7.33 7.77
N GLY A 56 5.06 7.43 6.51
CA GLY A 56 6.35 6.93 6.06
C GLY A 56 7.42 7.97 6.35
N TRP A 57 8.33 7.65 7.27
CA TRP A 57 9.49 8.49 7.57
C TRP A 57 10.60 8.25 6.56
N ASP A 58 11.20 9.33 6.07
CA ASP A 58 12.29 9.32 5.11
C ASP A 58 12.05 8.51 3.82
N VAL A 59 10.82 8.55 3.31
CA VAL A 59 10.42 7.93 2.04
C VAL A 59 9.74 8.95 1.13
N ASP A 60 9.96 8.82 -0.18
CA ASP A 60 9.49 9.78 -1.18
C ASP A 60 8.29 9.32 -2.01
N SER A 61 7.97 8.03 -1.94
CA SER A 61 6.93 7.36 -2.72
C SER A 61 6.31 6.18 -1.98
N VAL A 62 5.10 5.79 -2.42
CA VAL A 62 4.39 4.62 -1.89
C VAL A 62 5.12 3.34 -2.29
N GLU A 63 5.70 3.26 -3.50
CA GLU A 63 6.45 2.08 -3.94
C GLU A 63 7.71 1.85 -3.10
N GLU A 64 8.43 2.91 -2.75
CA GLU A 64 9.56 2.83 -1.82
C GLU A 64 9.10 2.36 -0.44
N PHE A 65 8.05 2.98 0.11
CA PHE A 65 7.47 2.57 1.38
C PHE A 65 7.09 1.08 1.40
N LEU A 66 6.36 0.60 0.38
CA LEU A 66 5.93 -0.80 0.29
C LEU A 66 7.09 -1.79 0.06
N ARG A 67 8.22 -1.33 -0.50
CA ARG A 67 9.43 -2.15 -0.62
C ARG A 67 10.07 -2.39 0.74
N ALA A 68 10.07 -1.38 1.61
CA ALA A 68 10.59 -1.49 2.98
C ALA A 68 9.59 -2.16 3.93
N HIS A 69 8.29 -1.97 3.70
CA HIS A 69 7.18 -2.43 4.54
C HIS A 69 6.18 -3.28 3.73
N PRO A 70 6.56 -4.51 3.34
CA PRO A 70 5.71 -5.37 2.52
C PRO A 70 4.40 -5.78 3.21
N GLU A 71 4.32 -5.72 4.54
CA GLU A 71 3.11 -6.02 5.34
C GLU A 71 1.93 -5.08 5.06
N TYR A 72 2.18 -3.92 4.44
CA TYR A 72 1.13 -3.01 3.99
C TYR A 72 0.62 -3.35 2.58
N ARG A 73 1.26 -4.27 1.85
CA ARG A 73 0.65 -4.86 0.65
C ARG A 73 -0.53 -5.72 1.08
N MET A 74 -1.57 -5.73 0.27
CA MET A 74 -2.65 -6.72 0.42
C MET A 74 -2.12 -8.08 -0.05
N ASP A 75 -2.44 -9.17 0.62
CA ASP A 75 -2.01 -10.54 0.25
C ASP A 75 -2.41 -10.97 -1.18
N GLY A 76 -3.24 -10.17 -1.87
CA GLY A 76 -3.60 -10.35 -3.28
C GLY A 76 -2.62 -9.79 -4.32
N ASP A 77 -1.62 -8.98 -3.94
CA ASP A 77 -0.58 -8.51 -4.88
C ASP A 77 0.45 -9.62 -5.21
N SER A 78 0.37 -10.75 -4.49
CA SER A 78 1.10 -12.00 -4.83
C SER A 78 0.38 -12.84 -5.90
N GLU A 79 -0.80 -12.43 -6.39
CA GLU A 79 -1.56 -13.15 -7.42
C GLU A 79 -1.05 -12.86 -8.85
N GLY A 80 0.27 -12.94 -9.03
CA GLY A 80 0.94 -12.91 -10.34
C GLY A 80 1.67 -14.21 -10.68
N ALA A 81 1.74 -15.18 -9.77
CA ALA A 81 2.53 -16.39 -9.95
C ALA A 81 1.86 -17.66 -9.41
N SER A 82 0.59 -17.94 -9.77
CA SER A 82 0.03 -19.31 -9.72
C SER A 82 -1.39 -19.42 -10.30
N ARG A 83 -1.60 -19.01 -11.56
CA ARG A 83 -2.68 -19.58 -12.39
C ARG A 83 -2.23 -19.72 -13.84
N MET A 84 -1.16 -20.50 -14.05
CA MET A 84 -0.87 -21.03 -15.38
C MET A 84 -0.15 -22.38 -15.29
N ARG A 85 -0.87 -23.42 -14.86
CA ARG A 85 -0.70 -24.79 -15.39
C ARG A 85 -1.71 -25.73 -14.77
N GLY A 86 -2.47 -26.40 -15.63
CA GLY A 86 -3.10 -27.67 -15.29
C GLY A 86 -4.61 -27.74 -15.47
N HIS A 87 -5.19 -27.15 -16.51
CA HIS A 87 -6.48 -27.66 -16.98
C HIS A 87 -6.63 -27.56 -18.49
N GLU A 88 -5.85 -28.36 -19.21
CA GLU A 88 -6.21 -28.80 -20.56
C GLU A 88 -5.63 -30.20 -20.76
N GLY A 89 -6.50 -31.19 -20.56
CA GLY A 89 -6.25 -32.59 -20.88
C GLY A 89 -7.50 -33.14 -21.51
N ARG A 90 -7.77 -32.75 -22.77
CA ARG A 90 -8.86 -33.30 -23.56
C ARG A 90 -8.29 -33.93 -24.85
N LEU A 91 -8.25 -35.27 -24.80
CA LEU A 91 -8.43 -36.27 -25.86
C LEU A 91 -7.32 -36.49 -26.91
N ASP A 92 -6.78 -37.72 -26.90
CA ASP A 92 -6.72 -38.68 -28.03
C ASP A 92 -6.24 -40.02 -27.43
N GLY A 93 -7.05 -41.08 -27.32
CA GLY A 93 -7.37 -42.01 -28.40
C GLY A 93 -6.39 -43.20 -28.37
N ASP A 94 -6.80 -44.36 -27.82
CA ASP A 94 -6.40 -45.66 -28.39
C ASP A 94 -7.30 -46.80 -27.89
N ALA A 95 -7.70 -47.65 -28.83
CA ALA A 95 -8.53 -48.81 -28.65
C ALA A 95 -7.68 -50.03 -28.24
N VAL A 96 -8.23 -50.98 -27.47
CA VAL A 96 -8.61 -52.34 -27.90
C VAL A 96 -8.98 -53.19 -26.69
N ASP A 97 -10.15 -53.83 -26.77
CA ASP A 97 -10.60 -54.90 -25.88
C ASP A 97 -10.37 -56.23 -26.60
N LYS A 98 -9.63 -57.16 -25.98
CA LYS A 98 -9.57 -58.59 -26.30
C LYS A 98 -9.22 -59.41 -25.07
#